data_AF-T0ZN88-F1
#
_entry.id   AF-T0ZN88-F1
#
_cell.length_a   1.000
_cell.length_b   1.000
_cell.length_c   1.000
_cell.angle_alpha   90.00
_cell.angle_beta   90.00
_cell.angle_gamma   90.00
#
_symmetry.space_group_name_H-M   'P 1'
#
loop_
_entity.id
_entity.type
_entity.pdbx_description
1 polymer ?
#
loop_
_entity_poly.entity_id
_entity_poly.type
_entity_poly.pdbx_seq_one_letter_code
_entity_poly.pdbx_strand_id
1 'polypeptide(L)'
;MERSGSFAVNLLREEQRELSIRFADRIPPEQKFEGLSLERGMGGVPLLQGTLGALECRTEAKVPVGDHYLFLGRVVTVHGGRPGKPLATGTGTIGGSGRARGGSALRRPRARGPRDRSVAPGEACHRRERP
;
A
#
# COMPACT_ATOMS: atom_id res chain seq x y z
N MET A 1 -7.17 -10.64 8.54
CA MET A 1 -7.13 -9.17 8.51
C MET A 1 -8.18 -8.57 9.43
N GLU A 2 -9.47 -8.90 9.33
CA GLU A 2 -10.49 -8.27 10.19
C GLU A 2 -10.29 -8.44 11.70
N ARG A 3 -9.75 -9.58 12.12
CA ARG A 3 -9.43 -9.87 13.53
C ARG A 3 -8.00 -9.46 13.93
N SER A 4 -7.19 -8.97 12.99
CA SER A 4 -5.78 -8.61 13.21
C SER A 4 -5.58 -7.11 13.06
N GLY A 5 -4.86 -6.48 13.99
CA GLY A 5 -4.55 -5.04 13.94
C GLY A 5 -3.47 -4.67 12.91
N SER A 6 -2.92 -5.65 12.20
CA SER A 6 -1.87 -5.46 11.21
C SER A 6 -2.04 -6.38 9.99
N PHE A 7 -1.41 -5.99 8.89
CA PHE A 7 -1.29 -6.77 7.66
C PHE A 7 0.01 -6.44 6.93
N ALA A 8 0.44 -7.34 6.05
CA ALA A 8 1.58 -7.12 5.17
C ALA A 8 1.13 -7.05 3.70
N VAL A 9 1.79 -6.20 2.91
CA VAL A 9 1.64 -6.12 1.45
C VAL A 9 2.95 -6.56 0.82
N ASN A 10 2.93 -7.68 0.09
CA ASN A 10 4.12 -8.21 -0.60
C ASN A 10 4.03 -7.86 -2.10
N LEU A 11 5.03 -7.12 -2.61
CA LEU A 11 5.08 -6.68 -4.01
C LEU A 11 5.78 -7.75 -4.86
N LEU A 12 5.04 -8.44 -5.73
CA LEU A 12 5.58 -9.55 -6.50
C LEU A 12 6.36 -9.09 -7.74
N ARG A 13 7.41 -9.84 -8.09
CA ARG A 13 8.07 -9.73 -9.40
C ARG A 13 7.30 -10.47 -10.49
N GLU A 14 7.52 -10.08 -11.74
CA GLU A 14 6.93 -10.69 -12.94
C GLU A 14 7.10 -12.21 -12.98
N GLU A 15 8.26 -12.74 -12.55
CA GLU A 15 8.52 -14.17 -12.58
C GLU A 15 7.74 -14.95 -11.50
N GLN A 16 7.14 -14.26 -10.52
CA GLN A 16 6.39 -14.84 -9.41
C GLN A 16 4.89 -15.01 -9.74
N ARG A 17 4.57 -15.27 -11.01
CA ARG A 17 3.18 -15.48 -11.48
C ARG A 17 2.51 -16.68 -10.80
N GLU A 18 3.22 -17.80 -10.67
CA GLU A 18 2.70 -19.00 -10.02
C GLU A 18 2.33 -18.73 -8.55
N LEU A 19 3.16 -17.94 -7.86
CA LEU A 19 2.87 -17.49 -6.50
C LEU A 19 1.59 -16.64 -6.45
N SER A 20 1.40 -15.72 -7.40
CA SER A 20 0.16 -14.94 -7.49
C SER A 20 -1.07 -15.83 -7.70
N ILE A 21 -0.98 -16.83 -8.58
CA ILE A 21 -2.09 -17.77 -8.86
C ILE A 21 -2.42 -18.57 -7.60
N ARG A 22 -1.40 -19.13 -6.93
CA ARG A 22 -1.56 -19.87 -5.67
C ARG A 22 -2.33 -19.10 -4.60
N PHE A 23 -2.08 -17.80 -4.46
CA PHE A 23 -2.79 -16.96 -3.49
C PHE A 23 -4.20 -16.55 -3.94
N ALA A 24 -4.48 -16.57 -5.25
CA ALA A 24 -5.81 -16.32 -5.83
C ALA A 24 -6.70 -17.57 -5.82
N ASP A 25 -6.11 -18.77 -5.84
CA ASP A 25 -6.85 -20.04 -5.84
C ASP A 25 -7.68 -20.25 -4.57
N ARG A 26 -8.71 -21.10 -4.69
CA ARG A 26 -9.63 -21.49 -3.61
C ARG A 26 -9.09 -22.68 -2.80
N ILE A 27 -7.79 -22.70 -2.52
CA ILE A 27 -7.19 -23.66 -1.58
C ILE A 27 -7.23 -23.15 -0.14
N PRO A 28 -7.16 -24.03 0.88
CA PRO A 28 -7.15 -23.63 2.29
C PRO A 28 -6.04 -22.59 2.58
N PRO A 29 -6.30 -21.56 3.41
CA PRO A 29 -5.34 -20.51 3.69
C PRO A 29 -3.99 -21.01 4.20
N GLU A 30 -3.96 -22.03 5.04
CA GLU A 30 -2.76 -22.67 5.57
C GLU A 30 -1.90 -23.28 4.46
N GLN A 31 -2.54 -23.92 3.48
CA GLN A 31 -1.87 -24.53 2.33
C GLN A 31 -1.28 -23.47 1.38
N LYS A 32 -1.77 -22.22 1.39
CA LYS A 32 -1.19 -21.15 0.54
C LYS A 32 0.26 -20.83 0.91
N PHE A 33 0.67 -21.09 2.15
CA PHE A 33 1.98 -20.74 2.67
C PHE A 33 2.97 -21.93 2.73
N GLU A 34 2.51 -23.16 2.52
CA GLU A 34 3.34 -24.36 2.62
C GLU A 34 4.55 -24.34 1.66
N GLY A 35 5.73 -24.61 2.19
CA GLY A 35 6.98 -24.62 1.42
C GLY A 35 7.46 -23.25 0.95
N LEU A 36 6.80 -22.15 1.33
CA LEU A 36 7.27 -20.79 1.05
C LEU A 36 8.28 -20.35 2.10
N SER A 37 9.31 -19.63 1.66
CA SER A 37 10.23 -18.94 2.56
C SER A 37 9.59 -17.67 3.09
N LEU A 38 9.35 -17.63 4.41
CA LEU A 38 8.65 -16.56 5.10
C LEU A 38 9.47 -15.99 6.24
N GLU A 39 9.40 -14.68 6.40
CA GLU A 39 9.75 -14.00 7.64
C GLU A 39 8.49 -13.57 8.37
N ARG A 40 8.57 -13.48 9.70
CA ARG A 40 7.48 -12.98 10.54
C ARG A 40 7.71 -11.51 10.86
N GLY A 41 6.86 -10.65 10.32
CA GLY A 41 6.82 -9.24 10.68
C GLY A 41 6.11 -8.98 12.01
N MET A 42 5.90 -7.70 12.30
CA MET A 42 5.10 -7.15 13.39
C MET A 42 3.72 -7.81 13.47
N GLY A 43 3.39 -8.33 14.64
CA GLY A 43 2.13 -9.05 14.85
C GLY A 43 2.06 -10.38 14.10
N GLY A 44 3.20 -10.92 13.67
CA GLY A 44 3.32 -12.23 13.02
C GLY A 44 2.86 -12.24 11.56
N VAL A 45 2.71 -11.08 10.93
CA VAL A 45 2.30 -10.99 9.51
C VAL A 45 3.35 -11.65 8.60
N PRO A 46 2.95 -12.44 7.60
CA PRO A 46 3.88 -13.15 6.74
C PRO A 46 4.52 -12.21 5.70
N LEU A 47 5.85 -12.16 5.70
CA LEU A 47 6.67 -11.46 4.71
C LEU A 47 7.28 -12.49 3.76
N LEU A 48 6.93 -12.41 2.48
CA LEU A 48 7.38 -13.33 1.45
C LEU A 48 8.80 -12.97 1.02
N GLN A 49 9.72 -13.93 1.14
CA GLN A 49 11.09 -13.75 0.73
C GLN A 49 11.23 -13.71 -0.80
N GLY A 50 12.23 -12.95 -1.26
CA GLY A 50 12.51 -12.82 -2.67
C GLY A 50 11.38 -12.17 -3.46
N THR A 51 10.65 -11.22 -2.87
CA THR A 51 9.73 -10.29 -3.55
C THR A 51 10.46 -9.02 -4.00
N LEU A 52 9.80 -8.06 -4.66
CA LEU A 52 10.36 -6.73 -4.92
C LEU A 52 10.54 -5.91 -3.63
N GLY A 53 9.73 -6.23 -2.63
CA GLY A 53 9.71 -5.61 -1.33
C GLY A 53 8.40 -5.92 -0.62
N ALA A 54 8.33 -5.55 0.64
CA ALA A 54 7.14 -5.73 1.46
C ALA A 54 6.88 -4.51 2.33
N LEU A 55 5.60 -4.27 2.63
CA LEU A 55 5.15 -3.23 3.54
C LEU A 55 4.48 -3.87 4.73
N GLU A 56 4.84 -3.43 5.93
CA GLU A 56 4.09 -3.76 7.14
C GLU A 56 3.20 -2.60 7.52
N CYS A 57 1.92 -2.91 7.72
CA CYS A 57 0.90 -1.91 7.97
C CYS A 57 0.19 -2.20 9.29
N ARG A 58 -0.08 -1.14 10.06
CA ARG A 58 -1.11 -1.15 11.11
C ARG A 58 -2.44 -0.72 10.51
N THR A 59 -3.52 -1.41 10.85
CA THR A 59 -4.86 -1.06 10.40
C THR A 59 -5.35 0.17 11.15
N GLU A 60 -5.58 1.28 10.44
CA GLU A 60 -6.12 2.53 11.02
C GLU A 60 -7.64 2.58 10.90
N ALA A 61 -8.19 2.08 9.79
CA ALA A 61 -9.63 2.01 9.59
C ALA A 61 -10.02 0.84 8.68
N LYS A 62 -11.26 0.39 8.86
CA LYS A 62 -11.94 -0.60 8.04
C LYS A 62 -13.28 -0.02 7.62
N VAL A 63 -13.50 0.13 6.32
CA VAL A 63 -14.72 0.72 5.76
C VAL A 63 -15.45 -0.34 4.92
N PRO A 64 -16.71 -0.70 5.23
CA PRO A 64 -17.49 -1.57 4.35
C PRO A 64 -17.82 -0.83 3.05
N VAL A 65 -17.59 -1.49 1.92
CA VAL A 65 -17.84 -0.97 0.57
C VAL A 65 -18.47 -2.09 -0.27
N GLY A 66 -19.80 -2.15 -0.28
CA GLY A 66 -20.54 -3.20 -0.98
C GLY A 66 -20.25 -4.59 -0.42
N ASP A 67 -19.67 -5.45 -1.25
CA ASP A 67 -19.30 -6.83 -0.95
C ASP A 67 -17.86 -6.99 -0.41
N HIS A 68 -17.12 -5.88 -0.23
CA HIS A 68 -15.74 -5.90 0.25
C HIS A 68 -15.50 -4.87 1.36
N TYR A 69 -14.34 -4.97 2.01
CA TYR A 69 -13.84 -3.97 2.95
C TYR A 69 -12.65 -3.23 2.36
N LEU A 70 -12.67 -1.90 2.46
CA LEU A 70 -11.48 -1.07 2.29
C LEU A 70 -10.74 -1.00 3.62
N PHE A 71 -9.52 -1.53 3.65
CA PHE A 71 -8.61 -1.37 4.78
C PHE A 71 -7.66 -0.20 4.54
N LEU A 72 -7.69 0.78 5.43
CA LEU A 72 -6.74 1.89 5.46
C LEU A 72 -5.61 1.51 6.43
N GLY A 73 -4.41 1.29 5.89
CA GLY A 73 -3.24 0.90 6.67
C GLY A 73 -2.20 2.00 6.75
N ARG A 74 -1.69 2.30 7.95
CA ARG A 74 -0.48 3.10 8.14
C ARG A 74 0.74 2.20 7.96
N VAL A 75 1.57 2.50 6.97
CA VAL A 75 2.87 1.83 6.79
C VAL A 75 3.77 2.17 7.96
N VAL A 76 4.31 1.15 8.63
CA VAL A 76 5.25 1.32 9.75
C VAL A 76 6.65 0.80 9.43
N THR A 77 6.75 -0.18 8.54
CA THR A 77 8.04 -0.73 8.07
C THR A 77 7.97 -0.94 6.56
N VAL A 78 9.08 -0.64 5.89
CA VAL A 78 9.29 -0.92 4.47
C VAL A 78 10.49 -1.84 4.34
N HIS A 79 10.30 -2.95 3.64
CA HIS A 79 11.33 -3.93 3.35
C HIS A 79 11.76 -3.82 1.90
N GLY A 80 13.04 -3.58 1.69
CA GLY A 80 13.65 -3.70 0.36
C GLY A 80 13.71 -5.16 -0.05
N GLY A 81 13.33 -5.46 -1.28
CA GLY A 81 13.43 -6.81 -1.84
C GLY A 81 14.51 -6.93 -2.90
N ARG A 82 14.35 -7.92 -3.78
CA ARG A 82 15.23 -8.14 -4.92
C ARG A 82 14.78 -7.32 -6.13
N PRO A 83 15.71 -6.78 -6.94
CA PRO A 83 15.35 -6.02 -8.14
C PRO A 83 14.63 -6.89 -9.18
N GLY A 84 13.82 -6.26 -10.02
CA GLY A 84 13.13 -6.90 -11.14
C GLY A 84 11.95 -6.07 -11.64
N LYS A 85 11.20 -6.61 -12.60
CA LYS A 85 9.96 -5.98 -13.07
C LYS A 85 8.80 -6.38 -12.15
N PRO A 86 7.88 -5.47 -11.80
CA PRO A 86 6.70 -5.83 -11.03
C PRO A 86 5.74 -6.68 -11.84
N LEU A 87 5.13 -7.65 -11.15
CA LEU A 87 3.98 -8.37 -11.66
C LEU A 87 2.81 -7.39 -11.72
N ALA A 88 2.20 -7.24 -12.89
CA ALA A 88 1.03 -6.41 -13.08
C ALA A 88 -0.14 -7.27 -13.57
N THR A 89 -1.34 -6.89 -13.15
CA THR A 89 -2.56 -7.42 -13.74
C THR A 89 -3.19 -6.32 -14.59
N GLY A 90 -3.50 -6.65 -15.84
CA GLY A 90 -4.10 -5.73 -16.80
C GLY A 90 -4.95 -6.51 -17.79
N THR A 91 -6.13 -5.99 -18.14
CA THR A 91 -7.07 -6.63 -19.11
C THR A 91 -7.50 -8.06 -18.76
N GLY A 92 -7.49 -8.44 -17.49
CA GLY A 92 -7.87 -9.80 -17.05
C GLY A 92 -6.76 -10.85 -17.20
N THR A 93 -5.55 -10.46 -17.59
CA THR A 93 -4.37 -11.34 -17.64
C THR A 93 -3.28 -10.87 -16.69
N ILE A 94 -2.51 -11.84 -16.18
CA ILE A 94 -1.31 -11.59 -15.38
C ILE A 94 -0.14 -11.46 -16.36
N GLY A 95 0.59 -10.35 -16.32
CA GLY A 95 1.75 -10.11 -17.17
C GLY A 95 2.75 -9.13 -16.53
N GLY A 96 3.90 -8.92 -17.15
CA GLY A 96 4.84 -7.89 -16.71
C GLY A 96 4.25 -6.50 -16.83
N SER A 97 4.63 -5.59 -15.93
CA SER A 97 4.38 -4.17 -16.17
C SER A 97 5.11 -3.75 -17.45
N GLY A 98 4.36 -3.42 -18.50
CA GLY A 98 4.92 -2.72 -19.65
C GLY A 98 5.63 -1.46 -19.18
N ARG A 99 6.73 -1.10 -19.86
CA ARG A 99 7.47 0.14 -19.58
C ARG A 99 6.48 1.30 -19.72
N ALA A 100 6.13 1.96 -18.63
CA ALA A 100 5.40 3.22 -18.70
C ALA A 100 6.20 4.12 -19.66
N ARG A 101 5.60 4.51 -20.79
CA ARG A 101 6.21 5.52 -21.66
C ARG A 101 6.42 6.73 -20.76
N GLY A 102 7.68 7.06 -20.51
CA GLY A 102 8.06 8.09 -19.55
C GLY A 102 7.27 9.36 -19.82
N GLY A 103 6.30 9.64 -18.95
CA GLY A 103 5.74 10.97 -18.82
C GLY A 103 6.88 11.89 -18.41
N SER A 104 7.18 12.86 -19.27
CA SER A 104 8.10 13.96 -19.04
C SER A 104 8.12 14.37 -17.57
N ALA A 105 9.32 14.42 -17.01
CA ALA A 105 9.63 14.81 -15.64
C ALA A 105 8.64 15.85 -15.08
N LEU A 106 7.99 15.54 -13.96
CA LEU A 106 7.35 16.59 -13.16
C LEU A 106 8.43 17.62 -12.81
N ARG A 107 8.39 18.75 -13.53
CA ARG A 107 9.16 19.94 -13.21
C ARG A 107 8.82 20.32 -11.78
N ARG A 108 9.83 20.32 -10.91
CA ARG A 108 9.75 20.93 -9.58
C ARG A 108 9.19 22.35 -9.71
N PRO A 109 8.09 22.71 -9.02
CA PRO A 109 7.69 24.10 -8.94
C PRO A 109 8.81 24.85 -8.22
N ARG A 110 9.33 25.91 -8.87
CA ARG A 110 10.30 26.82 -8.24
C ARG A 110 9.67 27.39 -6.97
N ALA A 111 10.42 27.38 -5.88
CA ALA A 111 10.03 28.02 -4.64
C ALA A 111 9.64 29.49 -4.93
N ARG A 112 8.38 29.84 -4.67
CA ARG A 112 7.97 31.25 -4.60
C ARG A 112 8.54 31.79 -3.29
N GLY A 113 9.36 32.85 -3.39
CA GLY A 113 9.94 33.56 -2.26
C GLY A 113 8.87 34.11 -1.30
N PRO A 114 9.29 34.58 -0.12
CA PRO A 114 8.37 34.92 0.96
C PRO A 114 7.51 36.11 0.54
N ARG A 115 6.19 35.90 0.53
CA ARG A 115 5.25 37.03 0.44
C ARG A 115 5.15 37.62 1.83
N ASP A 116 5.70 38.81 1.97
CA ASP A 116 5.42 39.73 3.07
C ASP A 116 3.89 39.86 3.22
N ARG A 117 3.39 39.42 4.37
CA ARG A 117 2.00 39.67 4.80
C ARG A 117 2.11 40.50 6.05
N SER A 118 2.10 41.81 5.86
CA SER A 118 1.71 42.75 6.89
C SER A 118 0.36 42.32 7.46
N VAL A 119 0.35 42.09 8.78
CA VAL A 119 -0.84 41.76 9.57
C VAL A 119 -1.54 43.06 9.93
N ALA A 120 -2.83 43.18 9.61
CA ALA A 120 -3.73 44.19 10.19
C ALA A 120 -4.80 43.47 11.06
N PRO A 121 -5.23 44.07 12.19
CA PRO A 121 -6.01 43.37 13.22
C PRO A 121 -7.52 43.59 13.10
N GLY A 122 -8.30 42.70 13.75
CA GLY A 122 -9.74 42.83 14.04
C GLY A 122 -10.63 42.08 13.04
N GLU A 123 -11.66 41.31 13.41
CA GLU A 123 -12.47 41.27 14.63
C GLU A 123 -12.99 39.86 14.93
N ALA A 124 -13.32 39.62 16.20
CA ALA A 124 -13.85 38.37 16.72
C ALA A 124 -15.29 38.11 16.24
N CYS A 125 -15.55 36.90 15.73
CA CYS A 125 -16.91 36.43 15.45
C CYS A 125 -17.33 35.38 16.48
N HIS A 126 -18.34 35.76 17.26
CA HIS A 126 -19.00 35.04 18.34
C HIS A 126 -19.27 33.54 18.08
N ARG A 127 -18.91 32.69 19.06
CA ARG A 127 -19.52 31.36 19.25
C ARG A 127 -21.02 31.52 19.46
N ARG A 128 -21.82 30.80 18.66
CA ARG A 128 -23.19 30.44 19.02
C ARG A 128 -23.23 28.93 19.27
N GLU A 129 -23.30 28.57 20.54
CA GLU A 129 -23.80 27.26 21.00
C GLU A 129 -25.33 27.29 20.94
N ARG A 130 -25.96 26.25 20.36
CA ARG A 130 -27.36 25.83 20.58
C ARG A 130 -27.60 24.42 20.00
N PRO A 131 -28.65 23.72 20.41
CA PRO A 131 -29.28 23.63 21.74
C PRO A 131 -29.08 22.26 22.40
#